data_AF-A0A351YG77-F1
#
_entry.id   AF-A0A351YG77-F1
#
_cell.length_a   1.000
_cell.length_b   1.000
_cell.length_c   1.000
_cell.angle_alpha   90.00
_cell.angle_beta   90.00
_cell.angle_gamma   90.00
#
_symmetry.space_group_name_H-M   'P 1'
#
loop_
_entity.id
_entity.type
_entity.pdbx_description
1 polymer ?
#
loop_
_entity_poly.entity_id
_entity_poly.type
_entity_poly.pdbx_seq_one_letter_code
_entity_poly.pdbx_strand_id
1 'polypeptide(L)'
;DEPTNHLDLDMTEWLEEYLKQGALSLLMVTHDRYFLDRVCSEILEIDNKQIYSYKGNYSYYLEKRQERIDATNAEIARANNLYRTELEW
;
A
#
# COMPACT_ATOMS: atom_id res chain seq x y z
N ASP A 1 13.22 23.19 -8.89
CA ASP A 1 14.30 22.23 -9.11
C ASP A 1 14.99 21.96 -7.79
N GLU A 2 14.59 20.87 -7.13
CA GLU A 2 15.14 20.50 -5.82
C GLU A 2 16.17 19.37 -5.98
N PRO A 3 17.37 19.51 -5.38
CA PRO A 3 18.49 18.57 -5.52
C PRO A 3 18.28 17.20 -4.85
N THR A 4 17.21 17.03 -4.07
CA THR A 4 16.86 15.80 -3.34
C THR A 4 16.46 14.66 -4.28
N ASN A 5 15.89 14.97 -5.45
CA ASN A 5 15.39 13.97 -6.39
C ASN A 5 16.51 13.19 -7.10
N HIS A 6 17.69 13.81 -7.23
CA HIS A 6 18.84 13.18 -7.88
C HIS A 6 19.54 12.15 -6.97
N LEU A 7 19.55 12.37 -5.66
CA LEU A 7 20.12 11.43 -4.69
C LEU A 7 19.26 10.19 -4.50
N ASP A 8 17.94 10.33 -4.62
CA ASP A 8 17.00 9.22 -4.44
C ASP A 8 17.04 8.22 -5.62
N LEU A 9 17.22 8.74 -6.83
CA LEU A 9 17.35 7.92 -8.05
C LEU A 9 18.62 7.06 -8.01
N ASP A 10 19.76 7.67 -7.66
CA ASP A 10 21.06 6.99 -7.56
C ASP A 10 21.04 5.92 -6.46
N MET A 11 20.43 6.22 -5.30
CA MET A 11 20.24 5.22 -4.23
C MET A 11 19.30 4.08 -4.65
N THR A 12 18.24 4.38 -5.41
CA THR A 12 17.31 3.36 -5.91
C THR A 12 17.99 2.41 -6.88
N GLU A 13 18.76 2.93 -7.84
CA GLU A 13 19.53 2.11 -8.79
C GLU A 13 20.58 1.26 -8.08
N TRP A 14 21.31 1.85 -7.12
CA TRP A 14 22.27 1.10 -6.32
C TRP A 14 21.59 -0.03 -5.53
N LEU A 15 20.43 0.24 -4.91
CA LEU A 15 19.71 -0.77 -4.13
C LEU A 15 19.13 -1.87 -5.01
N GLU A 16 18.64 -1.54 -6.20
CA GLU A 16 18.15 -2.53 -7.17
C GLU A 16 19.28 -3.45 -7.63
N GLU A 17 20.45 -2.90 -7.98
CA GLU A 17 21.62 -3.68 -8.36
C GLU A 17 22.16 -4.52 -7.19
N TYR A 18 22.13 -3.99 -5.96
CA TYR A 18 22.51 -4.72 -4.76
C TYR A 18 21.57 -5.91 -4.48
N LEU A 19 20.25 -5.73 -4.65
CA LEU A 19 19.25 -6.78 -4.50
C LEU A 19 19.28 -7.81 -5.64
N LYS A 20 19.70 -7.43 -6.84
CA LYS A 20 19.92 -8.38 -7.96
C LYS A 20 21.13 -9.29 -7.72
N GLN A 21 22.16 -8.81 -7.03
CA GLN A 21 23.41 -9.54 -6.84
C GLN A 21 23.35 -10.63 -5.76
N GLY A 22 22.37 -10.59 -4.86
CA GLY A 22 22.16 -11.63 -3.85
C GLY A 22 20.67 -11.94 -3.70
N ALA A 23 20.31 -13.21 -3.53
CA ALA A 23 18.95 -13.64 -3.17
C ALA A 23 18.58 -13.14 -1.75
N LEU A 24 18.44 -11.83 -1.60
CA LEU A 24 18.22 -11.10 -0.37
C LEU A 24 16.78 -10.62 -0.36
N SER A 25 16.11 -10.82 0.77
CA SER A 25 14.81 -10.22 1.05
C SER A 25 15.03 -8.96 1.87
N LEU A 26 14.57 -7.81 1.39
CA LEU A 26 14.69 -6.53 2.09
C LEU A 26 13.36 -6.18 2.74
N LEU A 27 13.39 -5.98 4.06
CA LEU A 27 12.27 -5.39 4.80
C LEU A 27 12.66 -3.95 5.16
N MET A 28 11.91 -2.98 4.63
CA MET A 28 12.14 -1.56 4.85
C MET A 28 10.87 -0.90 5.40
N VAL A 29 11.05 0.07 6.28
CA VAL A 29 9.98 0.95 6.77
C VAL A 29 10.38 2.39 6.43
N THR A 30 9.65 3.01 5.50
CA THR A 30 9.88 4.40 5.09
C THR A 30 8.55 5.10 4.81
N HIS A 31 8.57 6.44 4.86
CA HIS A 31 7.45 7.28 4.43
C HIS A 31 7.61 7.76 2.98
N ASP A 32 8.74 7.46 2.32
CA ASP A 32 8.97 7.85 0.93
C ASP A 32 8.20 6.95 -0.04
N ARG A 33 7.20 7.54 -0.70
CA ARG A 33 6.26 6.82 -1.57
C ARG A 33 6.89 6.48 -2.92
N TYR A 34 7.78 7.34 -3.43
CA TYR A 34 8.40 7.14 -4.74
C TYR A 34 9.44 6.02 -4.68
N PHE A 35 10.17 5.97 -3.57
CA PHE A 35 11.12 4.89 -3.30
C PHE A 35 10.41 3.53 -3.16
N LEU A 36 9.31 3.49 -2.39
CA LEU A 36 8.51 2.27 -2.22
C LEU A 36 7.92 1.76 -3.55
N ASP A 37 7.45 2.65 -4.42
CA ASP A 37 6.89 2.25 -5.72
C ASP A 37 7.94 1.62 -6.65
N ARG A 38 9.19 2.09 -6.58
CA ARG A 38 10.27 1.64 -7.46
C ARG A 38 10.98 0.39 -6.95
N VAL A 39 11.20 0.28 -5.64
CA VAL A 39 12.00 -0.81 -5.06
C VAL A 39 11.15 -1.96 -4.55
N CYS A 40 9.96 -1.69 -3.98
CA CYS A 40 9.18 -2.73 -3.34
C CYS A 40 8.35 -3.53 -4.36
N SER A 41 8.50 -4.84 -4.33
CA SER A 41 7.69 -5.79 -5.11
C SER A 41 6.48 -6.31 -4.34
N GLU A 42 6.49 -6.17 -3.01
CA GLU A 42 5.40 -6.55 -2.11
C GLU A 42 5.26 -5.51 -1.00
N ILE A 43 4.03 -5.16 -0.64
CA ILE A 43 3.70 -4.19 0.39
C ILE A 43 2.88 -4.86 1.49
N LEU A 44 3.30 -4.62 2.73
CA LEU A 44 2.61 -5.08 3.93
C LEU A 44 1.97 -3.86 4.61
N GLU A 45 0.65 -3.80 4.61
CA GLU A 45 -0.12 -2.81 5.35
C GLU A 45 -0.56 -3.41 6.68
N ILE A 46 -0.36 -2.67 7.76
CA ILE A 46 -0.89 -3.02 9.08
C ILE A 46 -2.01 -2.03 9.40
N ASP A 47 -3.25 -2.51 9.43
CA ASP A 47 -4.43 -1.70 9.71
C ASP A 47 -5.40 -2.47 10.63
N ASN A 48 -5.97 -1.80 11.63
CA ASN A 48 -6.96 -2.38 12.56
C ASN A 48 -6.58 -3.75 13.15
N LYS A 49 -5.31 -3.93 13.54
CA LYS A 49 -4.73 -5.20 14.06
C LYS A 49 -4.75 -6.36 13.03
N GLN A 50 -4.95 -6.07 11.76
CA GLN A 50 -4.83 -6.99 10.65
C GLN A 50 -3.64 -6.61 9.78
N ILE A 51 -3.05 -7.62 9.13
CA ILE A 51 -1.95 -7.45 8.19
C ILE A 51 -2.49 -7.80 6.81
N TYR A 52 -2.34 -6.88 5.87
CA TYR A 52 -2.71 -7.06 4.47
C TYR A 52 -1.45 -7.06 3.62
N SER A 53 -1.27 -8.13 2.85
CA SER A 53 -0.17 -8.24 1.90
C SER A 53 -0.67 -7.94 0.49
N TYR A 54 0.08 -7.10 -0.22
CA TYR A 54 -0.20 -6.71 -1.59
C TYR A 54 1.02 -7.01 -2.44
N LYS A 55 0.87 -7.94 -3.39
CA LYS A 55 1.90 -8.26 -4.38
C LYS A 55 1.83 -7.25 -5.51
N GLY A 56 2.72 -6.26 -5.48
CA GLY A 56 2.76 -5.16 -6.42
C GLY A 56 3.47 -3.93 -5.84
N ASN A 57 3.56 -2.90 -6.66
CA ASN A 57 4.11 -1.62 -6.28
C ASN A 57 3.15 -0.82 -5.39
N TYR A 58 3.60 0.35 -4.95
CA TYR A 58 2.84 1.25 -4.09
C TYR A 58 1.55 1.73 -4.72
N SER A 59 1.57 1.98 -6.03
CA SER A 59 0.38 2.37 -6.80
C SER A 59 -0.71 1.29 -6.76
N TYR A 60 -0.34 0.02 -6.95
CA TYR A 60 -1.26 -1.12 -6.87
C TYR A 60 -1.85 -1.29 -5.46
N TYR A 61 -1.01 -1.13 -4.43
CA TYR A 61 -1.46 -1.12 -3.04
C TYR A 61 -2.52 -0.03 -2.79
N LEU A 62 -2.29 1.20 -3.25
CA LEU A 62 -3.23 2.31 -3.06
C LEU A 62 -4.59 2.03 -3.71
N GLU A 63 -4.60 1.49 -4.93
CA GLU A 63 -5.82 1.13 -5.63
C GLU A 63 -6.61 0.06 -4.84
N LYS A 64 -5.93 -1.04 -4.47
CA LYS A 64 -6.56 -2.14 -3.72
C LYS A 64 -7.07 -1.71 -2.35
N ARG A 65 -6.31 -0.84 -1.67
CA ARG A 65 -6.70 -0.26 -0.40
C ARG A 65 -7.98 0.58 -0.55
N GLN A 66 -8.07 1.38 -1.60
CA GLN A 66 -9.25 2.20 -1.86
C GLN A 66 -10.48 1.33 -2.16
N GLU A 67 -10.35 0.31 -3.03
CA GLU A 67 -11.43 -0.64 -3.31
C GLU A 67 -11.96 -1.31 -2.04
N ARG A 68 -11.06 -1.68 -1.12
CA ARG A 68 -11.44 -2.29 0.17
C ARG A 68 -12.21 -1.31 1.06
N ILE A 69 -11.77 -0.05 1.13
CA ILE A 69 -12.44 0.99 1.91
C ILE A 69 -13.84 1.26 1.35
N ASP A 70 -13.97 1.40 0.03
CA ASP A 70 -15.26 1.59 -0.64
C ASP A 70 -16.21 0.41 -0.42
N ALA A 71 -15.71 -0.84 -0.52
CA ALA A 71 -16.51 -2.03 -0.26
C ALA A 71 -17.03 -2.08 1.19
N THR A 72 -16.17 -1.76 2.16
CA THR A 72 -16.52 -1.70 3.58
C THR A 72 -17.58 -0.64 3.84
N ASN A 73 -17.42 0.57 3.28
CA ASN A 73 -18.38 1.65 3.42
C ASN A 73 -19.74 1.30 2.79
N ALA A 74 -19.75 0.66 1.63
CA ALA A 74 -20.96 0.21 0.97
C ALA A 74 -21.69 -0.89 1.76
N GLU A 75 -20.97 -1.76 2.44
CA GLU A 75 -21.55 -2.78 3.33
C GLU A 75 -22.18 -2.14 4.58
N ILE A 76 -21.48 -1.22 5.23
CA ILE A 76 -21.99 -0.47 6.39
C ILE A 76 -23.24 0.33 6.01
N ALA A 77 -23.24 1.00 4.86
CA ALA A 77 -24.38 1.76 4.37
C ALA A 77 -25.60 0.87 4.12
N ARG A 78 -25.39 -0.32 3.54
CA ARG A 78 -26.46 -1.32 3.33
C ARG A 78 -27.00 -1.84 4.65
N ALA A 79 -26.13 -2.18 5.61
CA ALA A 79 -26.53 -2.63 6.93
C ALA A 79 -27.37 -1.56 7.65
N ASN A 80 -26.92 -0.30 7.67
CA ASN A 80 -27.66 0.80 8.29
C ASN A 80 -29.04 1.03 7.66
N ASN A 81 -29.15 0.93 6.34
CA ASN A 81 -30.43 1.06 5.65
C ASN A 81 -31.39 -0.10 5.98
N LEU A 82 -30.88 -1.33 6.08
CA LEU A 82 -31.68 -2.48 6.47
C LEU A 82 -32.19 -2.35 7.92
N TYR A 83 -31.30 -2.01 8.86
CA TYR A 83 -31.67 -1.78 10.26
C TYR A 83 -32.74 -0.69 10.42
N ARG A 84 -32.63 0.40 9.65
CA ARG A 84 -33.63 1.47 9.67
C ARG A 84 -34.99 0.98 9.17
N THR A 85 -34.99 0.14 8.12
CA THR A 85 -36.21 -0.44 7.57
C THR A 85 -36.88 -1.42 8.54
N GLU A 86 -36.11 -2.24 9.27
CA GLU A 86 -36.65 -3.18 10.26
C GLU A 86 -37.18 -2.50 11.54
N LEU A 87 -36.61 -1.36 11.94
CA LEU A 87 -37.08 -0.57 13.09
C LEU A 87 -38.35 0.25 12.81
N GLU A 88 -38.65 0.51 11.54
CA GLU A 88 -39.84 1.24 11.10
C GLU A 88 -41.07 0.32 10.91
N TRP A 89 -40.90 -1.01 11.02
CA TRP A 89 -41.98 -2.02 11.02
C TRP A 89 -42.36 -2.43 12.46
#